data_AF-A0A928KAU6-F1
#
_entry.id   AF-A0A928KAU6-F1
#
_cell.length_a   1.000
_cell.length_b   1.000
_cell.length_c   1.000
_cell.angle_alpha   90.00
_cell.angle_beta   90.00
_cell.angle_gamma   90.00
#
_symmetry.space_group_name_H-M   'P 1'
#
loop_
_entity.id
_entity.type
_entity.pdbx_description
1 polymer ?
#
loop_
_entity_poly.entity_id
_entity_poly.type
_entity_poly.pdbx_seq_one_letter_code
_entity_poly.pdbx_strand_id
1 'polypeptide(L)' 'MKNTKVILVPLTADDREQFILDNQWAFKYGAIEEFGKRDDHLDFDGEIISRKTIEGCIDAPDSETYRIVVDGRNVGG' A
#
# COMPACT_ATOMS: atom_id res chain seq x y z
N MET A 1 -14.11 23.87 -5.81
CA MET A 1 -13.74 22.65 -5.07
C MET A 1 -13.28 23.07 -3.67
N LYS A 2 -13.68 22.38 -2.60
CA LYS A 2 -13.06 22.58 -1.28
C LYS A 2 -11.73 21.81 -1.29
N ASN A 3 -10.64 22.47 -0.95
CA ASN A 3 -9.36 21.79 -0.77
C ASN A 3 -9.40 21.00 0.54
N THR A 4 -9.23 19.69 0.46
CA THR A 4 -9.11 18.82 1.64
C THR A 4 -7.66 18.85 2.12
N LYS A 5 -7.44 19.03 3.42
CA LYS A 5 -6.10 18.94 3.99
C LYS A 5 -5.68 17.48 4.05
N VAL A 6 -4.57 17.18 3.40
CA VAL A 6 -3.89 15.88 3.43
C VAL A 6 -2.57 16.07 4.17
N ILE A 7 -2.17 15.11 4.99
CA ILE A 7 -0.85 15.08 5.61
C ILE A 7 -0.18 13.72 5.32
N LEU A 8 1.15 13.74 5.28
CA LEU A 8 1.97 12.54 5.28
C LEU A 8 2.47 12.28 6.70
N VAL A 9 2.30 11.06 7.18
CA VAL A 9 2.75 10.63 8.51
C VAL A 9 3.68 9.44 8.34
N PRO A 10 4.88 9.43 8.94
CA PRO A 10 5.78 8.28 8.86
C PRO A 10 5.08 7.00 9.31
N LEU A 11 5.32 5.90 8.61
CA LEU A 11 4.80 4.59 8.97
C LEU A 11 5.28 4.20 10.37
N THR A 12 4.37 3.78 11.24
CA THR A 12 4.69 3.29 12.57
C THR A 12 4.74 1.77 12.58
N ALA A 13 5.45 1.20 13.57
CA ALA A 13 5.53 -0.27 13.71
C ALA A 13 4.15 -0.92 13.89
N ASP A 14 3.23 -0.27 14.61
CA ASP A 14 1.88 -0.79 14.88
C ASP A 14 0.99 -0.80 13.62
N ASP A 15 1.28 0.04 12.62
CA ASP A 15 0.51 0.14 11.36
C ASP A 15 1.15 -0.65 10.21
N ARG A 16 2.35 -1.22 10.42
CA ARG A 16 3.12 -1.90 9.38
C ARG A 16 2.36 -3.05 8.72
N GLU A 17 1.71 -3.90 9.50
CA GLU A 17 0.97 -5.05 8.96
C GLU A 17 -0.22 -4.58 8.10
N GLN A 18 -0.97 -3.58 8.56
CA GLN A 18 -2.08 -3.03 7.78
C GLN A 18 -1.57 -2.35 6.50
N PHE A 19 -0.43 -1.67 6.55
CA PHE A 19 0.19 -1.06 5.37
C PHE A 19 0.52 -2.09 4.28
N ILE A 20 1.05 -3.26 4.68
CA ILE A 20 1.36 -4.36 3.77
C ILE A 20 0.07 -4.88 3.13
N LEU A 21 -0.96 -5.15 3.93
CA LEU A 21 -2.25 -5.64 3.42
C LEU A 21 -2.93 -4.65 2.48
N ASP A 22 -2.87 -3.36 2.80
CA ASP A 22 -3.42 -2.29 1.95
C ASP A 22 -2.70 -2.23 0.59
N ASN A 23 -1.37 -2.37 0.59
CA ASN A 23 -0.59 -2.41 -0.65
C ASN A 23 -0.93 -3.64 -1.49
N GLN A 24 -0.98 -4.83 -0.89
CA GLN A 24 -1.38 -6.05 -1.59
C GLN A 24 -2.78 -5.90 -2.23
N TRP A 25 -3.74 -5.38 -1.47
CA TRP A 25 -5.08 -5.13 -1.98
C TRP A 25 -5.10 -4.10 -3.12
N ALA A 26 -4.38 -2.98 -3.00
CA ALA A 26 -4.33 -1.95 -4.03
C ALA A 26 -3.76 -2.48 -5.35
N PHE A 27 -2.66 -3.25 -5.31
CA PHE A 27 -2.07 -3.88 -6.49
C PHE A 27 -3.02 -4.91 -7.11
N LYS A 28 -3.67 -5.74 -6.28
CA LYS A 28 -4.64 -6.75 -6.74
C LYS A 28 -5.86 -6.12 -7.40
N TYR A 29 -6.44 -5.11 -6.77
CA TYR A 29 -7.58 -4.37 -7.30
C TYR A 29 -7.24 -3.70 -8.64
N GLY A 30 -6.08 -3.03 -8.72
CA GLY A 30 -5.64 -2.38 -9.96
C GLY A 30 -5.34 -3.36 -11.10
N ALA A 31 -4.82 -4.56 -10.78
CA ALA A 31 -4.48 -5.58 -11.77
C ALA A 31 -5.68 -6.38 -12.29
N ILE A 32 -6.69 -6.59 -11.44
CA ILE A 32 -7.78 -7.56 -11.71
C ILE A 32 -9.13 -6.88 -11.93
N GLU A 33 -9.45 -5.83 -11.16
CA GLU A 33 -10.81 -5.28 -11.08
C GLU A 33 -10.95 -3.96 -11.84
N GLU A 34 -10.12 -2.96 -11.51
CA GLU A 34 -10.35 -1.56 -11.94
C GLU A 34 -10.31 -1.37 -13.46
N PHE A 35 -9.52 -2.18 -14.16
CA PHE A 35 -9.33 -2.07 -15.61
C PHE A 35 -9.65 -3.37 -16.37
N GLY A 36 -10.32 -4.32 -15.71
CA GLY A 36 -10.36 -5.72 -16.15
C GLY A 36 -9.03 -6.44 -15.92
N LYS A 37 -9.02 -7.76 -16.14
CA LYS A 37 -7.88 -8.65 -15.90
C LYS A 37 -6.67 -8.28 -16.78
N ARG A 38 -5.74 -7.49 -16.24
CA ARG A 38 -4.51 -7.04 -16.92
C ARG A 38 -3.30 -7.90 -16.57
N ASP A 39 -3.29 -8.44 -15.36
CA ASP A 39 -2.28 -9.37 -14.88
C ASP A 39 -2.92 -10.35 -13.91
N ASP A 40 -2.61 -11.63 -14.09
CA ASP A 40 -3.10 -12.73 -13.25
C ASP A 40 -1.98 -13.66 -12.79
N HIS A 41 -0.74 -13.22 -12.96
CA HIS A 41 0.39 -13.86 -12.31
C HIS A 41 0.38 -13.48 -10.83
N LEU A 42 -0.33 -14.31 -10.07
CA LEU A 42 -0.29 -14.29 -8.63
C LEU A 42 0.94 -15.06 -8.14
N ASP A 43 1.52 -14.61 -7.04
CA ASP A 43 2.51 -15.39 -6.30
C ASP A 43 1.87 -16.59 -5.58
N PHE A 44 2.68 -17.33 -4.80
CA PHE A 44 2.21 -18.52 -4.08
C PHE A 44 1.07 -18.21 -3.08
N ASP A 45 1.01 -16.99 -2.57
CA ASP A 45 0.01 -16.54 -1.60
C ASP A 45 -1.23 -15.91 -2.28
N GLY A 46 -1.26 -15.88 -3.62
CA GLY A 46 -2.38 -15.34 -4.37
C GLY A 46 -2.35 -13.82 -4.51
N GLU A 47 -1.16 -13.21 -4.42
CA GLU A 47 -0.96 -11.76 -4.43
C GLU A 47 -0.18 -11.29 -5.66
N ILE A 48 -0.51 -10.08 -6.15
CA ILE A 48 0.15 -9.47 -7.31
C ILE A 48 1.52 -8.90 -6.94
N ILE A 49 1.64 -8.36 -5.73
CA ILE A 49 2.92 -7.94 -5.14
C ILE A 49 3.18 -8.77 -3.89
N SER A 50 4.37 -9.36 -3.82
CA SER A 50 4.71 -10.21 -2.68
C SER A 50 4.92 -9.38 -1.42
N ARG A 51 4.52 -9.93 -0.26
CA ARG A 51 4.82 -9.37 1.06
C ARG A 51 6.30 -9.04 1.21
N LYS A 52 7.18 -9.97 0.78
CA LYS A 52 8.63 -9.81 0.87
C LYS A 52 9.13 -8.59 0.10
N THR A 53 8.53 -8.29 -1.06
CA THR A 53 8.87 -7.10 -1.83
C THR A 53 8.51 -5.84 -1.05
N ILE A 54 7.31 -5.77 -0.46
CA ILE A 54 6.86 -4.62 0.33
C ILE A 54 7.74 -4.43 1.57
N GLU A 55 7.97 -5.51 2.33
CA GLU A 55 8.86 -5.48 3.50
C GLU A 55 10.27 -5.02 3.13
N GLY A 56 10.82 -5.54 2.02
CA GLY A 56 12.12 -5.12 1.51
C GLY A 56 12.17 -3.63 1.14
N CYS A 57 11.09 -3.05 0.62
CA CYS A 57 11.00 -1.61 0.37
C CYS A 57 10.92 -0.79 1.66
N ILE A 58 10.18 -1.26 2.68
CA ILE A 58 10.07 -0.60 3.99
C ILE A 58 11.40 -0.63 4.75
N ASP A 59 12.14 -1.74 4.65
CA ASP A 59 13.36 -1.98 5.43
C ASP A 59 14.64 -1.57 4.70
N ALA A 60 14.55 -1.15 3.44
CA ALA A 60 15.71 -0.75 2.67
C ALA A 60 16.45 0.42 3.35
N PRO A 61 17.80 0.43 3.35
CA PRO A 61 18.55 1.58 3.83
C PRO A 61 18.16 2.83 3.04
N ASP A 62 18.08 3.97 3.73
CA ASP A 62 17.68 5.27 3.16
C ASP A 62 16.26 5.32 2.56
N SER A 63 15.39 4.36 2.91
CA SER A 63 13.97 4.40 2.58
C SER A 63 13.15 5.11 3.66
N GLU A 64 12.10 5.80 3.23
CA GLU A 64 11.09 6.37 4.11
C GLU A 64 9.71 5.95 3.61
N THR A 65 8.89 5.41 4.51
CA THR A 65 7.52 4.98 4.19
C THR A 65 6.53 5.86 4.95
N TYR A 66 5.47 6.27 4.28
CA TYR A 66 4.49 7.22 4.80
C TYR A 66 3.07 6.74 4.58
N ARG A 67 2.17 7.12 5.49
CA ARG A 67 0.72 7.09 5.27
C ARG A 67 0.24 8.43 4.76
N ILE A 68 -0.68 8.39 3.81
CA ILE A 68 -1.51 9.52 3.38
C ILE A 68 -2.71 9.57 4.32
N VAL A 69 -2.89 10.69 5.03
CA VAL A 69 -3.92 10.83 6.07
C VAL A 69 -4.85 12.01 5.78
N VAL A 70 -6.16 11.76 5.88
CA VAL A 70 -7.23 12.77 5.79
C VAL A 70 -8.11 12.67 7.02
N ASP A 71 -8.30 13.79 7.73
CA ASP A 71 -9.12 13.87 8.95
C ASP A 71 -8.81 12.75 9.98
N GLY A 72 -7.53 12.44 10.14
CA GLY A 72 -7.03 11.41 11.06
C GLY A 72 -7.20 9.97 10.58
N ARG A 73 -7.65 9.75 9.34
CA ARG A 73 -7.81 8.42 8.74
C ARG A 73 -6.76 8.16 7.68
N ASN A 74 -6.14 6.99 7.74
CA ASN A 74 -5.29 6.49 6.66
C ASN A 74 -6.16 6.29 5.41
N VAL A 75 -5.75 6.89 4.29
CA VAL A 75 -6.44 6.78 2.99
C VAL A 75 -5.52 6.24 1.88
N GLY A 76 -4.26 6.00 2.21
CA GLY A 76 -3.25 5.45 1.31
C GLY A 76 -1.88 5.45 1.97
N GLY A 77 -0.86 5.02 1.21
CA GLY A 77 0.52 4.96 1.66
C GLY A 77 1.37 4.12 0.73
#